data_AF-A0A0F8WFL8-F1
#
_entry.id   AF-A0A0F8WFL8-F1
#
_cell.length_a   1.000
_cell.length_b   1.000
_cell.length_c   1.000
_cell.angle_alpha   90.00
_cell.angle_beta   90.00
_cell.angle_gamma   90.00
#
_symmetry.space_group_name_H-M   'P 1'
#
loop_
_entity.id
_entity.type
_entity.pdbx_description
1 polymer ?
#
loop_
_entity_poly.entity_id
_entity_poly.type
_entity_poly.pdbx_seq_one_letter_code
_entity_poly.pdbx_strand_id
1 'polypeptide(L)'
;MCGSGIAYEGKINGEEVEFGTSGKLYNSNLVMYDRKTDSYWTQIDGLAIVGELTGTRLTPISIDTVVWQDWKEAHSDSEVLSQDTGFRRAYGTDPYGNYNKKNCKEIQEERLRFSRRISMKKNKKQKQVKRNY
;
A
#
# COMPACT_ATOMS: atom_id res chain seq x y z
N MET A 1 7.97 -9.32 2.84
CA MET A 1 6.66 -8.64 2.82
C MET A 1 6.82 -7.42 1.91
N CYS A 2 6.07 -7.33 0.81
CA CYS A 2 6.10 -6.12 -0.01
C CYS A 2 5.29 -5.05 0.74
N GLY A 3 5.91 -3.93 1.11
CA GLY A 3 5.26 -2.84 1.83
C GLY A 3 4.33 -2.00 0.95
N SER A 4 3.58 -2.64 0.05
CA SER A 4 2.66 -1.99 -0.87
C SER A 4 1.23 -2.24 -0.39
N GLY A 5 0.53 -1.17 0.00
CA GLY A 5 -0.90 -1.20 0.25
C GLY A 5 -1.68 -0.90 -1.04
N ILE A 6 -2.89 -1.46 -1.15
CA ILE A 6 -3.90 -1.06 -2.12
C ILE A 6 -5.18 -0.83 -1.33
N ALA A 7 -5.94 0.20 -1.70
CA ALA A 7 -7.25 0.48 -1.11
C ALA A 7 -8.32 0.45 -2.21
N TYR A 8 -9.52 0.00 -1.83
CA TYR A 8 -10.70 -0.02 -2.68
C TYR A 8 -11.87 0.65 -1.98
N GLU A 9 -12.84 1.11 -2.76
CA GLU A 9 -14.13 1.54 -2.24
C GLU A 9 -14.86 0.37 -1.57
N GLY A 10 -15.38 0.60 -0.36
CA GLY A 10 -16.15 -0.38 0.40
C GLY A 10 -17.59 -0.54 -0.10
N LYS A 11 -17.83 -0.32 -1.41
CA LYS A 11 -19.16 -0.41 -2.02
C LYS A 11 -19.13 -1.16 -3.34
N ILE A 12 -20.15 -1.96 -3.58
CA ILE A 12 -20.43 -2.63 -4.86
C ILE A 12 -21.85 -2.24 -5.25
N ASN A 13 -22.01 -1.63 -6.43
CA ASN A 13 -23.32 -1.14 -6.91
C ASN A 13 -24.05 -0.21 -5.93
N GLY A 14 -23.30 0.57 -5.14
CA GLY A 14 -23.83 1.51 -4.15
C GLY A 14 -24.14 0.90 -2.78
N GLU A 15 -24.03 -0.42 -2.62
CA GLU A 15 -24.24 -1.11 -1.35
C GLU A 15 -22.91 -1.38 -0.64
N GLU A 16 -22.90 -1.23 0.68
CA GLU A 16 -21.72 -1.54 1.49
C GLU A 16 -21.37 -3.02 1.44
N VAL A 17 -20.07 -3.31 1.35
CA VAL A 17 -19.54 -4.66 1.34
C VAL A 17 -18.46 -4.82 2.40
N GLU A 18 -18.49 -5.95 3.10
CA GLU A 18 -17.44 -6.36 4.02
C GLU A 18 -16.70 -7.57 3.46
N PHE A 19 -15.37 -7.53 3.54
CA PHE A 19 -14.49 -8.61 3.10
C PHE A 19 -13.86 -9.34 4.28
N GLY A 20 -13.80 -10.66 4.17
CA GLY A 20 -13.00 -11.52 5.04
C GLY A 20 -11.80 -12.13 4.32
N THR A 21 -10.87 -12.66 5.09
CA THR A 21 -9.76 -13.47 4.56
C THR A 21 -10.21 -14.92 4.43
N SER A 22 -10.11 -15.50 3.23
CA SER A 22 -10.60 -16.88 2.99
C SER A 22 -9.65 -17.97 3.47
N GLY A 23 -8.41 -17.62 3.83
CA GLY A 23 -7.32 -18.57 4.07
C GLY A 23 -6.81 -19.28 2.81
N LYS A 24 -7.33 -18.92 1.63
CA LYS A 24 -6.93 -19.49 0.32
C LYS A 24 -5.94 -18.57 -0.38
N LEU A 25 -5.10 -19.19 -1.22
CA LEU A 25 -4.18 -18.50 -2.11
C LEU A 25 -4.51 -18.82 -3.56
N TYR A 26 -4.45 -17.80 -4.41
CA TYR A 26 -4.49 -17.94 -5.85
C TYR A 26 -3.24 -17.27 -6.43
N ASN A 27 -2.40 -18.03 -7.14
CA ASN A 27 -1.10 -17.56 -7.63
C ASN A 27 -0.25 -16.90 -6.54
N SER A 28 -0.24 -17.47 -5.33
CA SER A 28 0.44 -16.94 -4.13
C SER A 28 -0.06 -15.59 -3.62
N ASN A 29 -1.19 -15.09 -4.14
CA ASN A 29 -1.89 -13.91 -3.64
C ASN A 29 -3.07 -14.31 -2.78
N LEU A 30 -3.37 -13.50 -1.76
CA LEU A 30 -4.52 -13.69 -0.89
C LEU A 30 -5.82 -13.60 -1.70
N VAL A 31 -6.74 -14.51 -1.41
CA VAL A 31 -8.10 -14.47 -1.91
C VAL A 31 -9.01 -13.98 -0.78
N MET A 32 -9.72 -12.89 -1.01
CA MET A 32 -10.75 -12.38 -0.11
C MET A 32 -12.09 -13.04 -0.43
N TYR A 33 -13.03 -13.03 0.51
CA TYR A 33 -14.44 -13.32 0.21
C TYR A 33 -15.31 -12.17 0.70
N ASP A 34 -16.38 -11.84 -0.01
CA ASP A 34 -17.38 -10.91 0.51
C ASP A 34 -18.42 -11.64 1.34
N ARG A 35 -18.84 -11.05 2.46
CA ARG A 35 -19.78 -11.70 3.40
C ARG A 35 -21.23 -11.73 2.92
N LYS A 36 -21.57 -10.99 1.87
CA LYS A 36 -22.96 -10.81 1.42
C LYS A 36 -23.37 -11.88 0.42
N THR A 37 -22.47 -12.21 -0.51
CA THR A 37 -22.71 -13.13 -1.63
C THR A 37 -21.79 -14.34 -1.62
N ASP A 38 -20.84 -14.41 -0.67
CA ASP A 38 -19.80 -15.44 -0.60
C ASP A 38 -18.97 -15.54 -1.91
N SER A 39 -18.86 -14.45 -2.67
CA SER A 39 -17.99 -14.41 -3.85
C SER A 39 -16.53 -14.25 -3.42
N TYR A 40 -15.62 -14.80 -4.22
CA TYR A 40 -14.17 -14.78 -3.97
C TYR A 40 -13.48 -13.78 -4.89
N TRP A 41 -12.52 -13.04 -4.30
CA TRP A 41 -11.90 -11.87 -4.92
C TRP A 41 -10.38 -11.93 -4.84
N THR A 42 -9.70 -11.54 -5.91
CA THR A 42 -8.24 -11.37 -5.90
C THR A 42 -7.86 -10.07 -5.19
N GLN A 43 -6.92 -10.13 -4.24
CA GLN A 43 -6.51 -8.96 -3.46
C GLN A 43 -5.88 -7.84 -4.32
N ILE A 44 -5.10 -8.20 -5.34
CA ILE A 44 -4.30 -7.24 -6.13
C ILE A 44 -5.11 -6.57 -7.23
N ASP A 45 -5.98 -7.33 -7.91
CA ASP A 45 -6.75 -6.79 -9.04
C ASP A 45 -8.16 -6.33 -8.63
N GLY A 46 -8.59 -6.66 -7.40
CA GLY A 46 -9.94 -6.41 -6.93
C GLY A 46 -11.00 -7.11 -7.78
N LEU A 47 -10.68 -8.26 -8.38
CA LEU A 47 -11.56 -8.97 -9.33
C LEU A 47 -12.25 -10.15 -8.64
N ALA A 48 -13.57 -10.23 -8.76
CA ALA A 48 -14.34 -11.41 -8.40
C ALA A 48 -14.09 -12.54 -9.40
N ILE A 49 -13.61 -13.68 -8.91
CA ILE A 49 -13.20 -14.83 -9.73
C ILE A 49 -14.12 -16.05 -9.55
N VAL A 50 -14.88 -16.11 -8.46
CA VAL A 50 -15.85 -17.18 -8.16
C VAL A 50 -17.02 -16.58 -7.41
N GLY A 51 -18.24 -17.05 -7.67
CA GLY A 51 -19.46 -16.63 -6.97
C GLY A 51 -20.38 -15.76 -7.83
N GLU A 52 -21.42 -15.21 -7.21
CA GLU A 52 -22.45 -14.41 -7.86
C GLU A 52 -21.87 -13.19 -8.59
N LEU A 53 -20.86 -12.55 -8.01
CA LEU A 53 -20.29 -11.30 -8.51
C LEU A 53 -19.16 -11.49 -9.53
N THR A 54 -18.94 -12.73 -10.03
CA THR A 54 -17.83 -13.07 -10.95
C THR A 54 -17.71 -12.09 -12.13
N GLY A 55 -16.50 -11.59 -12.36
CA GLY A 55 -16.20 -10.59 -13.40
C GLY A 55 -16.31 -9.14 -12.92
N THR A 56 -16.89 -8.88 -11.75
CA THR A 56 -16.97 -7.55 -11.15
C THR A 56 -15.61 -7.11 -10.61
N ARG A 57 -15.29 -5.82 -10.75
CA ARG A 57 -14.06 -5.21 -10.24
C ARG A 57 -14.37 -4.14 -9.20
N LEU A 58 -13.58 -4.12 -8.13
CA LEU A 58 -13.62 -3.06 -7.14
C LEU A 58 -13.02 -1.76 -7.67
N THR A 59 -13.59 -0.63 -7.24
CA THR A 59 -13.07 0.70 -7.56
C THR A 59 -11.85 1.00 -6.70
N PRO A 60 -10.65 1.21 -7.27
CA PRO A 60 -9.46 1.55 -6.48
C PRO A 60 -9.54 2.97 -5.94
N ILE A 61 -9.05 3.16 -4.71
CA ILE A 61 -8.88 4.48 -4.08
C ILE A 61 -7.39 4.82 -4.07
N SER A 62 -7.08 6.06 -4.46
CA SER A 62 -5.71 6.58 -4.38
C SER A 62 -5.28 6.70 -2.93
N ILE A 63 -4.15 6.11 -2.60
CA ILE A 63 -3.54 6.21 -1.27
C ILE A 63 -2.09 6.64 -1.38
N ASP A 64 -1.68 7.49 -0.44
CA ASP A 64 -0.31 7.92 -0.30
C ASP A 64 0.37 7.16 0.83
N THR A 65 1.60 6.71 0.58
CA THR A 65 2.45 6.15 1.63
C THR A 65 3.42 7.22 2.09
N VAL A 66 3.23 7.67 3.33
CA VAL A 66 4.00 8.78 3.93
C VAL A 66 4.68 8.34 5.22
N VAL A 67 5.77 9.01 5.58
CA VAL A 67 6.43 8.82 6.88
C VAL A 67 5.57 9.47 7.95
N TRP A 68 5.35 8.77 9.06
CA TRP A 68 4.49 9.27 10.14
C TRP A 68 4.92 10.63 10.70
N GLN A 69 6.23 10.87 10.82
CA GLN A 69 6.75 12.16 11.29
C GLN A 69 6.30 13.32 10.37
N ASP A 70 6.51 13.18 9.07
CA ASP A 70 6.14 14.19 8.07
C ASP A 70 4.62 14.42 8.06
N TRP A 71 3.82 13.36 8.19
CA TRP A 71 2.36 13.48 8.29
C TRP A 71 1.93 14.28 9.52
N LYS A 72 2.51 13.98 10.69
CA LYS A 72 2.19 14.66 11.95
C LYS A 72 2.58 16.14 11.94
N GLU A 73 3.69 16.48 11.29
CA GLU A 73 4.10 17.88 11.10
C GLU A 73 3.11 18.63 10.19
N ALA A 74 2.61 17.98 9.14
CA ALA A 74 1.66 18.60 8.21
C ALA A 74 0.20 18.63 8.71
N HIS A 75 -0.21 17.65 9.52
CA HIS A 75 -1.59 17.45 9.99
C HIS A 75 -1.62 17.23 11.50
N SER A 76 -1.28 18.29 12.25
CA SER A 76 -1.13 18.23 13.72
C SER A 76 -2.42 17.91 14.48
N ASP A 77 -3.58 18.08 13.84
CA ASP A 77 -4.93 17.80 14.34
C ASP A 77 -5.40 16.35 14.06
N SER A 78 -4.59 15.54 13.37
CA SER A 78 -4.92 14.13 13.11
C SER A 78 -5.04 13.34 14.41
N GLU A 79 -6.14 12.61 14.56
CA GLU A 79 -6.36 11.70 15.68
C GLU A 79 -5.71 10.33 15.42
N VAL A 80 -5.22 9.70 16.48
CA VAL A 80 -4.68 8.33 16.45
C VAL A 80 -5.30 7.50 17.56
N LEU A 81 -5.43 6.19 17.33
CA LEU A 81 -5.92 5.28 18.36
C LEU A 81 -5.00 5.29 19.59
N SER A 82 -5.62 5.37 20.77
CA SER A 82 -4.91 5.33 22.04
C SER A 82 -4.16 4.00 22.21
N GLN A 83 -2.95 4.09 22.78
CA GLN A 83 -2.21 2.91 23.22
C GLN A 83 -2.72 2.39 24.57
N ASP A 84 -3.50 3.18 25.30
CA ASP A 84 -4.16 2.77 26.53
C ASP A 84 -5.38 1.91 26.21
N THR A 85 -5.10 0.64 25.91
CA THR A 85 -6.10 -0.36 25.53
C THR A 85 -6.47 -1.29 26.69
N GLY A 86 -5.86 -1.13 27.87
CA GLY A 86 -5.96 -2.08 28.97
C GLY A 86 -5.09 -3.35 28.82
N PHE A 87 -4.34 -3.49 27.72
CA PHE A 87 -3.44 -4.62 27.48
C PHE A 87 -1.97 -4.19 27.42
N ARG A 88 -1.07 -4.96 28.05
CA ARG A 88 0.38 -4.71 28.00
C ARG A 88 1.00 -5.32 26.74
N ARG A 89 0.76 -4.72 25.58
CA ARG A 89 1.44 -5.06 24.32
C ARG A 89 2.44 -3.97 23.96
N ALA A 90 3.69 -4.35 23.73
CA ALA A 90 4.72 -3.43 23.26
C ALA A 90 4.51 -3.11 21.77
N TYR A 91 3.63 -2.17 21.47
CA TYR A 91 3.52 -1.59 20.13
C TYR A 91 4.81 -0.79 19.82
N GLY A 92 5.40 -0.99 18.64
CA GLY A 92 6.66 -0.33 18.23
C GLY A 92 7.85 -1.28 18.02
N THR A 93 7.73 -2.56 18.39
CA THR A 93 8.69 -3.60 17.99
C THR A 93 8.10 -4.38 16.82
N ASP A 94 8.84 -4.47 15.70
CA ASP A 94 8.43 -5.30 14.55
C ASP A 94 8.30 -6.76 15.02
N PRO A 95 7.09 -7.36 15.03
CA PRO A 95 6.90 -8.75 15.47
C PRO A 95 7.59 -9.75 14.52
N TYR A 96 7.97 -9.30 13.32
CA TYR A 96 8.73 -10.08 12.33
C TYR A 96 10.22 -9.75 12.31
N GLY A 97 10.68 -8.89 13.23
CA GLY A 97 12.06 -8.61 13.67
C GLY A 97 13.18 -8.62 12.62
N ASN A 98 13.51 -9.80 12.10
CA ASN A 98 14.66 -10.05 11.23
C ASN A 98 14.29 -10.28 9.75
N TYR A 99 13.00 -10.38 9.40
CA TYR A 99 12.58 -10.64 8.03
C TYR A 99 12.85 -9.43 7.11
N ASN A 100 12.62 -8.22 7.60
CA ASN A 100 12.77 -6.98 6.82
C ASN A 100 14.20 -6.40 6.83
N LYS A 101 15.05 -6.78 7.79
CA LYS A 101 16.40 -6.19 7.95
C LYS A 101 17.37 -6.54 6.82
N LYS A 102 17.15 -7.65 6.09
CA LYS A 102 18.07 -8.09 5.02
C LYS A 102 17.91 -7.34 3.70
N ASN A 103 16.74 -6.79 3.38
CA ASN A 103 16.49 -6.15 2.06
C ASN A 103 16.39 -4.62 2.10
N CYS A 104 16.30 -3.98 3.27
CA CYS A 104 15.98 -2.55 3.34
C CYS A 104 17.18 -1.63 3.03
N LYS A 105 18.42 -2.08 3.23
CA LYS A 105 19.63 -1.28 2.90
C LYS A 105 19.83 -1.15 1.38
N GLU A 106 19.55 -2.22 0.65
CA GLU A 106 19.79 -2.30 -0.80
C GLU A 106 18.80 -1.41 -1.57
N ILE A 107 17.52 -1.41 -1.16
CA ILE A 107 16.47 -0.59 -1.79
C ILE A 107 16.66 0.91 -1.52
N GLN A 108 17.15 1.29 -0.33
CA GLN A 108 17.41 2.70 0.02
C GLN A 108 18.60 3.26 -0.80
N GLU A 109 19.65 2.45 -1.01
CA GLU A 109 20.79 2.82 -1.85
C GLU A 109 20.40 2.96 -3.33
N GLU A 110 19.59 2.05 -3.86
CA GLU A 110 19.12 2.14 -5.24
C GLU A 110 18.21 3.35 -5.46
N ARG A 111 17.31 3.68 -4.52
CA ARG A 111 16.49 4.90 -4.58
C ARG A 111 17.34 6.17 -4.58
N LEU A 112 18.39 6.23 -3.75
CA LEU A 112 19.33 7.36 -3.72
C LEU A 112 20.16 7.45 -5.01
N ARG A 113 20.59 6.31 -5.58
CA ARG A 113 21.32 6.27 -6.87
C ARG A 113 20.42 6.71 -8.02
N PHE A 114 19.17 6.27 -8.06
CA PHE A 114 18.20 6.66 -9.09
C PHE A 114 17.88 8.15 -9.03
N SER A 115 17.60 8.69 -7.83
CA SER A 115 17.36 10.13 -7.63
C SER A 115 18.53 11.00 -8.10
N ARG A 116 19.78 10.62 -7.77
CA ARG A 116 20.99 11.32 -8.27
C ARG A 116 21.10 11.27 -9.79
N ARG A 117 20.74 10.15 -10.42
CA ARG A 117 20.81 9.96 -11.88
C ARG A 117 19.78 10.83 -12.62
N ILE A 118 18.58 11.01 -12.04
CA ILE A 118 17.55 11.91 -12.58
C ILE A 118 17.97 13.38 -12.42
N SER A 119 18.52 13.76 -11.26
CA SER A 119 19.03 15.12 -11.02
C SER A 119 20.15 15.51 -11.99
N MET A 120 21.11 14.61 -12.24
CA MET A 120 22.19 14.84 -13.22
C MET A 120 21.68 14.99 -14.66
N LYS A 121 20.65 14.24 -15.06
CA LYS A 121 20.04 14.36 -16.40
C LYS A 121 19.31 15.68 -16.58
N LYS A 122 18.61 16.19 -15.55
CA LYS A 122 17.96 17.51 -15.59
C LYS A 122 18.97 18.65 -15.75
N ASN A 123 20.09 18.61 -15.03
CA ASN A 123 21.15 19.61 -15.14
C ASN A 123 21.85 19.61 -16.51
N LYS A 124 22.11 18.43 -17.11
CA LYS A 124 22.66 18.35 -18.47
C LYS A 124 21.69 18.91 -19.51
N LYS A 125 20.39 18.62 -19.39
CA LYS A 125 19.36 19.13 -20.32
C LYS A 125 19.22 20.65 -20.23
N GLN A 126 19.28 21.23 -19.03
CA GLN A 126 19.27 22.69 -18.85
C GLN A 126 20.54 23.39 -19.36
N LYS A 127 21.72 22.77 -19.18
CA LYS A 127 22.97 23.30 -19.76
C LYS A 127 22.98 23.23 -21.30
N GLN A 128 22.37 22.22 -21.90
CA GLN A 128 22.27 22.11 -23.36
C GLN A 128 21.33 23.18 -23.95
N VAL A 129 20.21 23.47 -23.27
CA VAL A 129 19.25 24.51 -23.71
C VAL A 129 19.85 25.91 -23.61
N LYS A 130 20.65 26.19 -22.57
CA LYS A 130 21.34 27.49 -22.40
C LYS A 130 22.56 27.69 -23.32
N ARG A 131 22.97 26.69 -24.09
CA ARG A 131 24.12 26.75 -25.02
C ARG A 131 23.68 26.93 -26.47
N ASN A 132 22.37 26.91 -26.73
CA ASN A 132 21.76 27.08 -28.05
C ASN A 132 21.05 28.46 -28.19
N TYR A 133 21.42 29.42 -27.34
CA TYR A 133 21.10 30.84 -27.48
C TYR A 133 22.38 31.65 -27.40
#